data_AF-A0A1G0L8H0-F1
#
_entry.id   AF-A0A1G0L8H0-F1
#
_cell.length_a   1.000
_cell.length_b   1.000
_cell.length_c   1.000
_cell.angle_alpha   90.00
_cell.angle_beta   90.00
_cell.angle_gamma   90.00
#
_symmetry.space_group_name_H-M   'P 1'
#
loop_
_entity.id
_entity.type
_entity.pdbx_description
1 polymer ?
#
loop_
_entity_poly.entity_id
_entity_poly.type
_entity_poly.pdbx_seq_one_letter_code
_entity_poly.pdbx_strand_id
1 'polypeptide(L)'
;MPDQTEIDSEKKFQEPLKNRWEVISKLDKIAEKAGLKNINWERPISKADIDYILEHWPFLQMAKPDATEQDKHAVEFFTAMSGWLIHDYGDMIASSPGLYLFAGGYYYIDWESEDGSGGGALGELSRRGIVNPDKGTIINQMFLTGTDMVNLAIHRKWTGIHIIGGNRRIQWAAWIQATKYKLAVTGFTPTE
;
A
#
# COMPACT_ATOMS: atom_id res chain seq x y z
N MET A 1 -14.41 24.28 28.14
CA MET A 1 -14.31 25.18 26.97
C MET A 1 -13.34 24.52 26.02
N PRO A 2 -13.73 24.18 24.78
CA PRO A 2 -12.81 23.56 23.84
C PRO A 2 -11.62 24.49 23.61
N ASP A 3 -10.43 23.89 23.56
CA ASP A 3 -9.17 24.59 23.41
C ASP A 3 -9.15 25.33 22.07
N GLN A 4 -8.61 26.56 22.05
CA GLN A 4 -8.55 27.39 20.84
C GLN A 4 -7.80 26.65 19.71
N THR A 5 -6.86 25.79 20.10
CA THR A 5 -6.09 24.88 19.23
C THR A 5 -6.93 23.77 18.58
N GLU A 6 -7.96 23.25 19.25
CA GLU A 6 -8.90 22.27 18.67
C GLU A 6 -9.82 22.96 17.64
N ILE A 7 -10.32 24.15 17.96
CA ILE A 7 -11.18 24.95 17.06
C ILE A 7 -10.44 25.35 15.77
N ASP A 8 -9.15 25.69 15.88
CA ASP A 8 -8.33 26.04 14.72
C ASP A 8 -7.96 24.81 13.86
N SER A 9 -7.86 23.63 14.47
CA SER A 9 -7.62 22.37 13.76
C SER A 9 -8.84 21.90 12.95
N GLU A 10 -10.04 22.03 13.51
CA GLU A 10 -11.30 21.71 12.81
C GLU A 10 -11.56 22.68 11.66
N LYS A 11 -11.26 23.98 11.82
CA LYS A 11 -11.35 24.96 10.73
C LYS A 11 -10.40 24.66 9.58
N LYS A 12 -9.15 24.28 9.86
CA LYS A 12 -8.16 23.88 8.84
C LYS A 12 -8.58 22.63 8.06
N PHE A 13 -9.26 21.68 8.71
CA PHE A 13 -9.77 20.48 8.05
C PHE A 13 -11.04 20.73 7.23
N GLN A 14 -11.80 21.79 7.55
CA GLN A 14 -13.00 22.23 6.84
C GLN A 14 -12.70 23.17 5.65
N GLU A 15 -11.55 23.85 5.65
CA GLU A 15 -11.08 24.73 4.55
C GLU A 15 -10.84 24.09 3.16
N PRO A 16 -10.65 22.77 2.97
CA PRO A 16 -10.48 22.19 1.62
C PRO A 16 -11.78 22.18 0.79
N LEU A 17 -12.96 22.22 1.43
CA LEU A 17 -14.23 21.96 0.74
C LEU A 17 -14.75 23.16 -0.06
N LYS A 18 -14.34 24.39 0.28
CA LYS A 18 -14.77 25.60 -0.44
C LYS A 18 -14.15 25.74 -1.84
N ASN A 19 -13.15 24.94 -2.18
CA ASN A 19 -12.36 25.12 -3.40
C ASN A 19 -12.43 23.97 -4.41
N ARG A 20 -13.48 23.14 -4.32
CA ARG A 20 -13.70 21.98 -5.22
C ARG A 20 -13.60 22.37 -6.70
N TRP A 21 -14.19 23.50 -7.09
CA TRP A 21 -14.17 23.96 -8.49
C TRP A 21 -12.79 24.43 -8.96
N GLU A 22 -12.00 25.07 -8.10
CA GLU A 22 -10.61 25.41 -8.42
C GLU A 22 -9.75 24.15 -8.59
N VAL A 23 -9.95 23.15 -7.74
CA VAL A 23 -9.25 21.86 -7.85
C VAL A 23 -9.63 21.16 -9.16
N ILE A 24 -10.92 21.05 -9.47
CA ILE A 24 -11.40 20.45 -10.73
C ILE A 24 -10.80 21.18 -11.93
N SER A 25 -10.80 22.52 -11.95
CA SER A 25 -10.23 23.28 -13.07
C SER A 25 -8.72 23.07 -13.26
N LYS A 26 -7.97 22.84 -12.17
CA LYS A 26 -6.55 22.50 -12.24
C LYS A 26 -6.36 21.08 -12.76
N LEU A 27 -7.19 20.14 -12.30
CA LEU A 27 -7.17 18.75 -12.76
C LEU A 27 -7.53 18.63 -14.25
N ASP A 28 -8.50 19.41 -14.74
CA ASP A 28 -8.86 19.45 -16.16
C ASP A 28 -7.67 19.89 -17.03
N LYS A 29 -6.96 20.95 -16.63
CA LYS A 29 -5.74 21.39 -17.34
C LYS A 29 -4.64 20.33 -17.36
N ILE A 30 -4.52 19.54 -16.30
CA ILE A 30 -3.56 18.43 -16.23
C ILE A 30 -4.01 17.29 -17.15
N ALA A 31 -5.29 16.94 -17.11
CA ALA A 31 -5.89 15.91 -17.93
C ALA A 31 -5.78 16.22 -19.43
N GLU A 32 -6.08 17.45 -19.84
CA GLU A 32 -5.93 17.93 -21.21
C GLU A 32 -4.49 17.80 -21.71
N LYS A 33 -3.51 18.20 -20.88
CA LYS A 33 -2.08 18.02 -21.20
C LYS A 33 -1.69 16.55 -21.33
N ALA A 34 -2.33 15.65 -20.58
CA ALA A 34 -2.14 14.21 -20.68
C ALA A 34 -2.94 13.58 -21.83
N GLY A 35 -3.67 14.36 -22.64
CA GLY A 35 -4.50 13.87 -23.74
C GLY A 35 -5.81 13.19 -23.30
N LEU A 36 -6.15 13.27 -22.00
CA LEU A 36 -7.40 12.75 -21.46
C LEU A 36 -8.52 13.78 -21.71
N LYS A 37 -9.57 13.37 -22.41
CA LYS A 37 -10.73 14.22 -22.72
C LYS A 37 -11.99 13.66 -22.05
N ASN A 38 -12.93 14.54 -21.72
CA ASN A 38 -14.25 14.21 -21.18
C ASN A 38 -14.20 13.45 -19.84
N ILE A 39 -13.32 13.85 -18.92
CA ILE A 39 -13.30 13.26 -17.58
C ILE A 39 -14.56 13.68 -16.83
N ASN A 40 -15.35 12.70 -16.39
CA ASN A 40 -16.46 12.94 -15.49
C ASN A 40 -15.97 12.86 -14.04
N TRP A 41 -15.66 14.01 -13.44
CA TRP A 41 -15.24 14.13 -12.04
C TRP A 41 -16.36 13.89 -11.02
N GLU A 42 -17.61 13.87 -11.47
CA GLU A 42 -18.79 13.66 -10.62
C GLU A 42 -19.24 12.20 -10.60
N ARG A 43 -18.66 11.35 -11.46
CA ARG A 43 -19.00 9.92 -11.46
C ARG A 43 -18.69 9.32 -10.08
N PRO A 44 -19.56 8.45 -9.54
CA PRO A 44 -19.26 7.72 -8.32
C PRO A 44 -17.97 6.90 -8.46
N ILE A 45 -17.23 6.76 -7.36
CA ILE A 45 -16.09 5.85 -7.28
C ILE A 45 -16.62 4.42 -7.41
N SER A 46 -16.14 3.70 -8.41
CA SER A 46 -16.50 2.30 -8.66
C SER A 46 -15.53 1.35 -7.97
N LYS A 47 -15.92 0.08 -7.85
CA LYS A 47 -15.02 -0.98 -7.38
C LYS A 47 -13.75 -1.08 -8.24
N ALA A 48 -13.87 -0.92 -9.56
CA ALA A 48 -12.73 -0.98 -10.47
C ALA A 48 -11.71 0.14 -10.22
N ASP A 49 -12.16 1.32 -9.77
CA ASP A 49 -11.26 2.41 -9.40
C ASP A 49 -10.47 2.07 -8.14
N ILE A 50 -11.14 1.46 -7.16
CA ILE A 50 -10.50 0.98 -5.92
C ILE A 50 -9.50 -0.13 -6.26
N ASP A 51 -9.89 -1.11 -7.09
CA ASP A 51 -9.01 -2.20 -7.51
C ASP A 51 -7.78 -1.64 -8.26
N TYR A 52 -7.97 -0.69 -9.17
CA TYR A 52 -6.88 -0.02 -9.88
C TYR A 52 -5.92 0.67 -8.91
N ILE A 53 -6.45 1.42 -7.93
CA ILE A 53 -5.63 2.06 -6.89
C ILE A 53 -4.88 1.00 -6.08
N LEU A 54 -5.54 -0.07 -5.65
CA LEU A 54 -4.90 -1.12 -4.86
C LEU A 54 -3.83 -1.88 -5.65
N GLU A 55 -3.92 -1.98 -6.98
CA GLU A 55 -2.88 -2.58 -7.81
C GLU A 55 -1.62 -1.72 -7.91
N HIS A 56 -1.77 -0.40 -7.86
CA HIS A 56 -0.66 0.56 -7.95
C HIS A 56 -0.11 0.95 -6.57
N TRP A 57 -0.94 0.93 -5.53
CA TRP A 57 -0.61 1.24 -4.15
C TRP A 57 -1.02 0.08 -3.23
N PRO A 58 -0.43 -1.13 -3.40
CA PRO A 58 -0.82 -2.29 -2.60
C PRO A 58 -0.46 -2.10 -1.14
N PHE A 59 -1.33 -2.56 -0.24
CA PHE A 59 -1.05 -2.61 1.18
C PHE A 59 -1.72 -3.85 1.79
N LEU A 60 -1.36 -4.18 3.03
CA LEU A 60 -2.08 -5.13 3.87
C LEU A 60 -2.17 -4.55 5.28
N GLN A 61 -3.35 -4.70 5.89
CA GLN A 61 -3.61 -4.44 7.30
C GLN A 61 -4.25 -5.67 7.92
N MET A 62 -3.71 -6.11 9.04
CA MET A 62 -4.23 -7.22 9.81
C MET A 62 -4.14 -6.96 11.29
N ALA A 63 -5.07 -7.52 12.05
CA ALA A 63 -5.11 -7.43 13.51
C ALA A 63 -5.20 -8.81 14.14
N LYS A 64 -4.87 -8.85 15.43
CA LYS A 64 -5.17 -9.97 16.30
C LYS A 64 -6.71 -10.09 16.40
N PRO A 65 -7.31 -11.30 16.33
CA PRO A 65 -8.78 -11.46 16.31
C PRO A 65 -9.51 -10.85 17.51
N ASP A 66 -8.85 -10.83 18.66
CA ASP A 66 -9.33 -10.32 19.94
C ASP A 66 -8.62 -9.02 20.34
N ALA A 67 -8.13 -8.24 19.36
CA ALA A 67 -7.46 -6.97 19.63
C ALA A 67 -8.35 -6.06 20.49
N THR A 68 -7.91 -5.83 21.73
CA THR A 68 -8.48 -4.80 22.59
C THR A 68 -7.56 -3.60 22.48
N GLU A 69 -8.11 -2.40 22.33
CA GLU A 69 -7.38 -1.13 22.11
C GLU A 69 -6.58 -0.69 23.36
N GLN A 70 -5.96 -1.62 24.08
CA GLN A 70 -5.58 -1.48 25.48
C GLN A 70 -4.09 -1.24 25.68
N ASP A 71 -3.25 -1.61 24.71
CA ASP A 71 -1.81 -1.41 24.84
C ASP A 71 -1.31 -0.37 23.82
N LYS A 72 -0.94 0.80 24.33
CA LYS A 72 -0.11 1.76 23.58
C LYS A 72 1.29 1.17 23.44
N HIS A 73 1.46 0.26 22.49
CA HIS A 73 2.77 -0.23 22.10
C HIS A 73 3.53 0.84 21.32
N ALA A 74 4.83 0.97 21.58
CA ALA A 74 5.71 1.69 20.67
C ALA A 74 5.70 0.97 19.31
N VAL A 75 5.58 1.73 18.23
CA VAL A 75 5.57 1.13 16.87
C VAL A 75 6.94 0.52 16.60
N GLU A 76 6.96 -0.79 16.35
CA GLU A 76 8.15 -1.51 15.90
C GLU A 76 8.16 -1.63 14.38
N PHE A 77 9.35 -1.65 13.80
CA PHE A 77 9.52 -1.68 12.34
C PHE A 77 10.33 -2.91 11.94
N PHE A 78 9.77 -3.69 11.02
CA PHE A 78 10.42 -4.88 10.46
C PHE A 78 10.57 -4.72 8.96
N THR A 79 11.72 -5.13 8.43
CA THR A 79 11.92 -5.18 6.97
C THR A 79 11.58 -6.57 6.47
N ALA A 80 10.57 -6.67 5.62
CA ALA A 80 10.20 -7.92 4.95
C ALA A 80 11.29 -8.38 3.98
N MET A 81 11.29 -9.65 3.58
CA MET A 81 12.18 -10.19 2.55
C MET A 81 12.06 -9.43 1.23
N SER A 82 10.86 -8.93 0.92
CA SER A 82 10.57 -8.06 -0.23
C SER A 82 11.26 -6.69 -0.17
N GLY A 83 11.78 -6.29 0.99
CA GLY A 83 12.27 -4.95 1.29
C GLY A 83 11.22 -3.99 1.86
N TRP A 84 9.93 -4.38 1.89
CA TRP A 84 8.87 -3.52 2.41
C TRP A 84 8.96 -3.35 3.92
N LEU A 85 8.53 -2.19 4.40
CA LEU A 85 8.47 -1.90 5.83
C LEU A 85 7.15 -2.40 6.40
N ILE A 86 7.24 -3.25 7.40
CA ILE A 86 6.13 -3.72 8.22
C ILE A 86 6.12 -2.88 9.50
N HIS A 87 4.97 -2.27 9.77
CA HIS A 87 4.68 -1.51 10.98
C HIS A 87 3.94 -2.44 11.94
N ASP A 88 4.52 -2.69 13.10
CA ASP A 88 3.96 -3.53 14.15
C ASP A 88 3.51 -2.63 15.32
N TYR A 89 2.21 -2.64 15.56
CA TYR A 89 1.54 -1.91 16.64
C TYR A 89 1.18 -2.85 17.82
N GLY A 90 1.74 -4.05 17.86
CA GLY A 90 1.49 -5.08 18.87
C GLY A 90 0.29 -5.96 18.52
N ASP A 91 -0.92 -5.38 18.52
CA ASP A 91 -2.17 -6.08 18.17
C ASP A 91 -2.62 -5.84 16.72
N MET A 92 -1.93 -4.95 16.01
CA MET A 92 -2.18 -4.65 14.61
C MET A 92 -0.87 -4.58 13.85
N ILE A 93 -0.85 -5.07 12.62
CA ILE A 93 0.31 -5.04 11.74
C ILE A 93 -0.13 -4.50 10.38
N ALA A 94 0.64 -3.56 9.83
CA ALA A 94 0.37 -2.96 8.53
C ALA A 94 1.63 -2.89 7.68
N SER A 95 1.50 -3.09 6.37
CA SER A 95 2.60 -2.87 5.44
C SER A 95 2.11 -2.33 4.10
N SER A 96 2.98 -1.54 3.48
CA SER A 96 2.84 -1.03 2.13
C SER A 96 4.26 -0.92 1.53
N PRO A 97 4.41 -0.78 0.21
CA PRO A 97 5.71 -0.61 -0.42
C PRO A 97 6.40 0.69 0.01
N GLY A 98 5.69 1.65 0.62
CA GLY A 98 6.26 2.90 1.11
C GLY A 98 7.08 3.63 0.04
N LEU A 99 8.34 3.95 0.34
CA LEU A 99 9.26 4.65 -0.58
C LEU A 99 9.54 3.86 -1.87
N TYR A 100 9.39 2.52 -1.90
CA TYR A 100 9.60 1.75 -3.13
C TYR A 100 8.58 2.07 -4.21
N LEU A 101 7.46 2.71 -3.85
CA LEU A 101 6.49 3.17 -4.82
C LEU A 101 6.89 4.50 -5.49
N PHE A 102 7.56 5.38 -4.75
CA PHE A 102 7.90 6.75 -5.17
C PHE A 102 9.37 6.94 -5.56
N ALA A 103 10.28 6.10 -5.05
CA ALA A 103 11.69 6.03 -5.44
C ALA A 103 11.89 5.35 -6.80
N GLY A 104 10.79 5.19 -7.56
CA GLY A 104 10.75 4.39 -8.76
C GLY A 104 10.70 2.91 -8.43
N GLY A 105 9.49 2.35 -8.49
CA GLY A 105 9.30 1.00 -9.08
C GLY A 105 9.82 0.89 -10.54
N TYR A 106 10.66 1.83 -10.96
CA TYR A 106 11.42 1.88 -12.17
C TYR A 106 12.92 1.87 -11.79
N TYR A 107 13.40 0.76 -11.24
CA TYR A 107 14.80 0.42 -11.53
C TYR A 107 14.82 0.06 -13.01
N TYR A 108 15.12 1.05 -13.85
CA TYR A 108 15.55 0.77 -15.21
C TYR A 108 16.92 0.12 -15.08
N ILE A 109 16.98 -1.20 -15.27
CA ILE A 109 18.25 -1.87 -15.56
C ILE A 109 18.62 -1.42 -16.96
N ASP A 110 19.61 -0.54 -17.06
CA ASP A 110 20.40 -0.45 -18.27
C ASP A 110 21.16 -1.77 -18.38
N TRP A 111 20.86 -2.58 -19.38
CA TRP A 111 21.49 -3.89 -19.58
C TRP A 111 22.90 -3.76 -20.16
N GLU A 112 23.52 -2.59 -20.08
CA GLU A 112 24.94 -2.38 -20.40
C GLU A 112 25.59 -1.49 -19.35
N SER A 113 26.04 -2.10 -18.25
CA SER A 113 27.23 -1.60 -17.55
C SER A 113 27.87 -2.73 -16.74
N GLU A 114 28.48 -3.68 -17.46
CA GLU A 114 29.88 -3.91 -17.13
C GLU A 114 30.57 -2.56 -17.43
N ASP A 115 31.12 -1.95 -16.39
CA ASP A 115 32.00 -0.78 -16.44
C ASP A 115 31.32 0.60 -16.30
N GLY A 116 31.33 1.13 -15.07
CA GLY A 116 31.74 2.52 -14.80
C GLY A 116 30.89 3.70 -15.33
N SER A 117 30.20 4.34 -14.37
CA SER A 117 29.88 5.78 -14.33
C SER A 117 28.72 6.34 -15.20
N GLY A 118 27.82 7.05 -14.52
CA GLY A 118 27.31 8.34 -14.98
C GLY A 118 25.99 8.37 -15.77
N GLY A 119 25.00 9.08 -15.20
CA GLY A 119 24.11 9.99 -15.95
C GLY A 119 22.90 9.38 -16.65
N GLY A 120 21.70 9.77 -16.20
CA GLY A 120 20.44 9.28 -16.74
C GLY A 120 20.03 9.86 -18.10
N ALA A 121 19.06 9.19 -18.73
CA ALA A 121 18.14 9.76 -19.69
C ALA A 121 16.83 8.99 -19.67
N LEU A 122 15.72 9.73 -19.60
CA LEU A 122 14.35 9.27 -19.82
C LEU A 122 14.22 8.74 -21.26
N GLY A 123 14.44 7.44 -21.45
CA GLY A 123 14.39 6.78 -22.76
C GLY A 123 13.58 5.48 -22.72
N GLU A 124 12.45 5.49 -23.45
CA GLU A 124 11.67 4.34 -23.91
C GLU A 124 10.98 3.42 -22.87
N LEU A 125 9.67 3.64 -22.78
CA LEU A 125 8.63 2.78 -22.23
C LEU A 125 8.75 1.31 -22.69
N SER A 126 9.54 0.48 -21.99
CA SER A 126 9.55 -0.96 -22.26
C SER A 126 8.45 -1.69 -21.46
N ARG A 127 7.62 -2.41 -22.21
CA ARG A 127 6.42 -3.18 -21.80
C ARG A 127 6.73 -4.45 -21.00
N ARG A 128 7.60 -4.40 -19.99
CA ARG A 128 7.87 -5.52 -19.09
C ARG A 128 7.76 -5.02 -17.66
N GLY A 129 6.96 -5.72 -16.85
CA GLY A 129 6.48 -5.24 -15.56
C GLY A 129 7.59 -4.78 -14.62
N ILE A 130 7.19 -3.97 -13.64
CA ILE A 130 8.02 -3.42 -12.57
C ILE A 130 8.77 -4.55 -11.83
N VAL A 131 10.11 -4.58 -11.96
CA VAL A 131 11.01 -5.52 -11.26
C VAL A 131 11.99 -4.73 -10.40
N ASN A 132 12.07 -5.05 -9.10
CA ASN A 132 13.13 -4.57 -8.22
C ASN A 132 14.26 -5.63 -8.22
N PRO A 133 15.52 -5.29 -8.55
CA PRO A 133 16.63 -6.25 -8.57
C PRO A 133 16.71 -7.00 -7.23
N ASP A 134 16.94 -8.31 -7.29
CA ASP A 134 16.93 -9.27 -6.18
C ASP A 134 15.59 -9.50 -5.45
N LYS A 135 14.54 -8.71 -5.72
CA LYS A 135 13.22 -8.83 -5.06
C LYS A 135 12.10 -9.28 -5.99
N GLY A 136 12.30 -9.16 -7.30
CA GLY A 136 11.35 -9.59 -8.32
C GLY A 136 10.21 -8.59 -8.54
N THR A 137 9.09 -9.08 -9.08
CA THR A 137 7.92 -8.25 -9.42
C THR A 137 7.18 -7.73 -8.19
N ILE A 138 6.37 -6.68 -8.35
CA ILE A 138 5.47 -6.22 -7.27
C ILE A 138 4.55 -7.33 -6.77
N ILE A 139 4.15 -8.26 -7.64
CA ILE A 139 3.35 -9.43 -7.26
C ILE A 139 4.17 -10.34 -6.34
N ASN A 140 5.42 -10.66 -6.70
CA ASN A 140 6.28 -11.47 -5.83
C ASN A 140 6.49 -10.80 -4.46
N GLN A 141 6.75 -9.49 -4.47
CA GLN A 141 6.92 -8.69 -3.26
C GLN A 141 5.68 -8.72 -2.37
N MET A 142 4.47 -8.58 -2.95
CA MET A 142 3.21 -8.73 -2.22
C MET A 142 3.11 -10.10 -1.53
N PHE A 143 3.47 -11.18 -2.23
CA PHE A 143 3.43 -12.54 -1.66
C PHE A 143 4.42 -12.73 -0.52
N LEU A 144 5.66 -12.27 -0.70
CA LEU A 144 6.70 -12.32 0.33
C LEU A 144 6.29 -11.50 1.56
N THR A 145 5.84 -10.26 1.38
CA THR A 145 5.40 -9.40 2.49
C THR A 145 4.21 -10.00 3.24
N GLY A 146 3.18 -10.49 2.53
CA GLY A 146 2.02 -11.12 3.18
C GLY A 146 2.41 -12.35 3.99
N THR A 147 3.38 -13.12 3.50
CA THR A 147 3.96 -14.27 4.22
C THR A 147 4.70 -13.83 5.48
N ASP A 148 5.55 -12.81 5.39
CA ASP A 148 6.34 -12.29 6.50
C ASP A 148 5.48 -11.67 7.59
N MET A 149 4.41 -10.94 7.21
CA MET A 149 3.44 -10.41 8.16
C MET A 149 2.80 -11.52 9.00
N VAL A 150 2.38 -12.63 8.37
CA VAL A 150 1.81 -13.78 9.10
C VAL A 150 2.87 -14.46 9.97
N ASN A 151 4.11 -14.60 9.48
CA ASN A 151 5.20 -15.14 10.29
C ASN A 151 5.47 -14.29 11.53
N LEU A 152 5.36 -12.96 11.41
CA LEU A 152 5.46 -12.05 12.55
C LEU A 152 4.31 -12.26 13.54
N ALA A 153 3.06 -12.40 13.08
CA ALA A 153 1.93 -12.74 13.95
C ALA A 153 2.14 -14.07 14.69
N ILE A 154 2.69 -15.10 14.02
CA ILE A 154 3.06 -16.37 14.64
C ILE A 154 4.15 -16.17 15.70
N HIS A 155 5.16 -15.37 15.40
CA HIS A 155 6.24 -15.05 16.35
C HIS A 155 5.70 -14.32 17.59
N ARG A 156 4.73 -13.42 17.39
CA ARG A 156 3.97 -12.73 18.45
C ARG A 156 2.95 -13.62 19.16
N LYS A 157 2.85 -14.90 18.79
CA LYS A 157 1.93 -15.89 19.37
C LYS A 157 0.46 -15.50 19.24
N TRP A 158 0.11 -14.81 18.15
CA TRP A 158 -1.31 -14.56 17.84
C TRP A 158 -2.03 -15.89 17.61
N THR A 159 -3.25 -16.01 18.11
CA THR A 159 -4.11 -17.20 17.96
C THR A 159 -4.76 -17.30 16.58
N GLY A 160 -4.76 -16.19 15.85
CA GLY A 160 -5.28 -16.07 14.50
C GLY A 160 -4.94 -14.71 13.91
N ILE A 161 -5.49 -14.42 12.74
CA ILE A 161 -5.41 -13.11 12.10
C ILE A 161 -6.81 -12.67 11.65
N HIS A 162 -7.08 -11.37 11.77
CA HIS A 162 -8.21 -10.70 11.16
C HIS A 162 -7.68 -9.77 10.06
N ILE A 163 -8.00 -10.05 8.80
CA ILE A 163 -7.60 -9.21 7.68
C ILE A 163 -8.60 -8.05 7.58
N ILE A 164 -8.11 -6.83 7.82
CA ILE A 164 -8.93 -5.60 7.82
C ILE A 164 -9.10 -5.09 6.39
N GLY A 165 -8.01 -5.04 5.63
CA GLY A 165 -7.99 -4.42 4.31
C GLY A 165 -6.67 -4.59 3.60
N GLY A 166 -6.66 -4.30 2.30
CA GLY A 166 -5.46 -4.42 1.47
C GLY A 166 -5.74 -4.87 0.04
N ASN A 167 -4.66 -5.04 -0.72
CA ASN A 167 -4.73 -5.61 -2.05
C ASN A 167 -5.08 -7.11 -1.97
N ARG A 168 -5.98 -7.58 -2.84
CA ARG A 168 -6.46 -8.97 -2.82
C ARG A 168 -5.34 -10.01 -2.94
N ARG A 169 -4.27 -9.73 -3.70
CA ARG A 169 -3.14 -10.66 -3.87
C ARG A 169 -2.35 -10.85 -2.58
N ILE A 170 -2.06 -9.77 -1.85
CA ILE A 170 -1.35 -9.86 -0.56
C ILE A 170 -2.25 -10.44 0.54
N GLN A 171 -3.55 -10.15 0.53
CA GLN A 171 -4.52 -10.82 1.41
C GLN A 171 -4.54 -12.33 1.17
N TRP A 172 -4.51 -12.75 -0.11
CA TRP A 172 -4.46 -14.17 -0.46
C TRP A 172 -3.16 -14.83 -0.01
N ALA A 173 -2.01 -14.17 -0.17
CA ALA A 173 -0.73 -14.68 0.33
C ALA A 173 -0.76 -14.86 1.86
N ALA A 174 -1.27 -13.88 2.60
CA ALA A 174 -1.45 -13.98 4.05
C ALA A 174 -2.41 -15.13 4.43
N TRP A 175 -3.52 -15.29 3.71
CA TRP A 175 -4.46 -16.39 3.94
C TRP A 175 -3.83 -17.77 3.72
N ILE A 176 -3.07 -17.95 2.63
CA ILE A 176 -2.34 -19.20 2.34
C ILE A 176 -1.39 -19.51 3.50
N GLN A 177 -0.58 -18.53 3.90
CA GLN A 177 0.42 -18.72 4.95
C GLN A 177 -0.25 -19.02 6.30
N ALA A 178 -1.30 -18.28 6.69
CA ALA A 178 -1.98 -18.51 7.95
C ALA A 178 -2.63 -19.90 8.00
N THR A 179 -3.25 -20.32 6.89
CA THR A 179 -3.86 -21.66 6.77
C THR A 179 -2.80 -22.76 6.87
N LYS A 180 -1.63 -22.58 6.25
CA LYS A 180 -0.49 -23.52 6.35
C LYS A 180 -0.07 -23.77 7.80
N TYR A 181 -0.14 -22.75 8.66
CA TYR A 181 0.19 -22.84 10.09
C TYR A 181 -1.03 -23.06 10.99
N LYS A 182 -2.21 -23.32 10.42
CA LYS A 182 -3.48 -23.56 11.15
C LYS A 182 -3.92 -22.38 12.05
N LEU A 183 -3.58 -21.15 11.67
CA LEU A 183 -4.12 -19.95 12.33
C LEU A 183 -5.57 -19.74 11.86
N ALA A 184 -6.43 -19.30 12.78
CA ALA A 184 -7.77 -18.85 12.41
C ALA A 184 -7.65 -17.57 11.54
N VAL A 185 -8.38 -17.51 10.42
CA VAL A 185 -8.41 -16.34 9.53
C VAL A 185 -9.83 -15.82 9.41
N THR A 186 -10.00 -14.51 9.59
CA THR A 186 -11.28 -13.82 9.41
C THR A 186 -11.09 -12.54 8.60
N GLY A 187 -12.17 -11.92 8.11
CA GLY A 187 -12.12 -10.66 7.33
C GLY A 187 -11.73 -10.82 5.86
N PHE A 188 -11.19 -11.98 5.46
CA PHE A 188 -10.95 -12.33 4.07
C PHE A 188 -11.19 -13.82 3.82
N THR A 189 -11.97 -14.11 2.77
CA THR A 189 -12.13 -15.45 2.22
C THR A 189 -11.81 -15.38 0.73
N PRO A 190 -10.87 -16.19 0.21
CA PRO A 190 -10.65 -16.26 -1.22
C PRO A 190 -11.94 -16.72 -1.90
N THR A 191 -12.37 -16.00 -2.93
CA THR A 191 -13.42 -16.49 -3.84
C THR A 191 -12.74 -17.07 -5.07
N GLU A 192 -13.41 -18.05 -5.69
CA GLU A 192 -13.08 -18.59 -7.01
C GLU A 192 -12.88 -17.46 -8.05
#